data_AF-A0A5Q0UJS1-F1
#
_entry.id   AF-A0A5Q0UJS1-F1
#
_cell.length_a   1.000
_cell.length_b   1.000
_cell.length_c   1.000
_cell.angle_alpha   90.00
_cell.angle_beta   90.00
_cell.angle_gamma   90.00
#
_symmetry.space_group_name_H-M   'P 1'
#
loop_
_entity.id
_entity.type
_entity.pdbx_description
1 polymer ?
#
loop_
_entity_poly.entity_id
_entity_poly.type
_entity_poly.pdbx_seq_one_letter_code
_entity_poly.pdbx_strand_id
1 'polypeptide(L)'
;MPEYSGYLVFNQIYKLESEIDLEKFSKEFTFNTEQRGTPSEPQRSVSEVMLPARTVDEPLPREFLRILDEEVRWFKYTIEEFREQKGLDDQGEPATFYVRDERNCDIFVTSDGYLFFKGPSGIVDESTQMVLKRLETSELNTLFEEVEFTPDFLLWLMYVYNSNNSLPSKIQIKRLTDAKVIGDQSEFGKSNRVSGSVDASLSAPVLTGILVGKDMAMIGGIFNLEGVMLTVDVESDGRVHIKSGQDLSEFGSEGRIVSSITFLRELCILWEHWCSLPPNKKYPPDDFFINSYERLQSAGVNVDYNIDPVIDEYRQKRGE
;
A
#
# COMPACT_ATOMS: atom_id res chain seq x y z
N MET A 1 11.81 20.84 -3.48
CA MET A 1 11.16 19.53 -3.25
C MET A 1 11.60 19.05 -1.87
N PRO A 2 10.69 18.64 -0.97
CA PRO A 2 11.09 18.09 0.32
C PRO A 2 11.94 16.83 0.11
N GLU A 3 12.99 16.68 0.91
CA GLU A 3 13.89 15.53 0.91
C GLU A 3 13.11 14.23 1.16
N TYR A 4 13.29 13.27 0.26
CA TYR A 4 12.65 11.96 0.33
C TYR A 4 13.18 11.16 1.53
N SER A 5 12.28 10.70 2.41
CA SER A 5 12.61 10.00 3.65
C SER A 5 13.03 8.52 3.49
N GLY A 6 13.22 8.04 2.26
CA GLY A 6 13.60 6.64 1.98
C GLY A 6 12.41 5.68 1.80
N TYR A 7 11.18 6.18 1.78
CA TYR A 7 10.00 5.33 1.60
C TYR A 7 8.78 6.07 1.01
N LEU A 8 7.95 5.32 0.29
CA LEU A 8 6.62 5.71 -0.17
C LEU A 8 5.58 4.88 0.58
N VAL A 9 4.69 5.53 1.34
CA VAL A 9 3.63 4.86 2.10
C VAL A 9 2.28 5.25 1.52
N PHE A 10 1.56 4.26 1.02
CA PHE A 10 0.21 4.38 0.52
C PHE A 10 -0.71 3.87 1.62
N ASN A 11 -1.49 4.77 2.22
CA ASN A 11 -2.31 4.42 3.38
C ASN A 11 -3.70 3.93 2.99
N GLN A 12 -4.22 4.36 1.83
CA GLN A 12 -5.53 3.97 1.35
C GLN A 12 -5.48 3.74 -0.15
N ILE A 13 -6.24 2.73 -0.59
CA ILE A 13 -6.39 2.32 -1.98
C ILE A 13 -7.87 2.11 -2.24
N TYR A 14 -8.39 2.72 -3.29
CA TYR A 14 -9.78 2.53 -3.72
C TYR A 14 -9.85 2.04 -5.15
N LYS A 15 -10.88 1.25 -5.45
CA LYS A 15 -11.28 0.85 -6.78
C LYS A 15 -12.65 1.46 -7.10
N LEU A 16 -12.75 2.13 -8.23
CA LEU A 16 -14.01 2.60 -8.78
C LEU A 16 -14.65 1.49 -9.63
N GLU A 17 -15.98 1.44 -9.66
CA GLU A 17 -16.73 0.44 -10.44
C GLU A 17 -16.51 0.55 -11.96
N SER A 18 -16.11 1.73 -12.43
CA SER A 18 -15.93 2.03 -13.85
C SER A 18 -14.57 2.63 -14.14
N GLU A 19 -14.09 2.41 -15.37
CA GLU A 19 -12.95 3.15 -15.92
C GLU A 19 -13.19 4.67 -15.86
N ILE A 20 -12.09 5.41 -15.72
CA ILE A 20 -12.10 6.87 -15.55
C ILE A 20 -11.57 7.53 -16.81
N ASP A 21 -12.34 8.49 -17.34
CA ASP A 21 -11.80 9.51 -18.22
C ASP A 21 -10.93 10.47 -17.40
N LEU A 22 -9.61 10.27 -17.48
CA LEU A 22 -8.62 11.03 -16.72
C LEU A 22 -8.66 12.54 -17.03
N GLU A 23 -9.04 12.93 -18.25
CA GLU A 23 -9.18 14.35 -18.62
C GLU A 23 -10.42 14.98 -17.99
N LYS A 24 -11.54 14.24 -17.97
CA LYS A 24 -12.74 14.67 -17.24
C LYS A 24 -12.45 14.76 -15.75
N PHE A 25 -11.81 13.74 -15.18
CA PHE A 25 -11.40 13.74 -13.78
C PHE A 25 -10.54 14.95 -13.43
N SER A 26 -9.50 15.24 -14.22
CA SER A 26 -8.58 16.35 -13.94
C SER A 26 -9.29 17.71 -13.89
N LYS A 27 -10.24 17.95 -14.81
CA LYS A 27 -11.06 19.17 -14.86
C LYS A 27 -11.99 19.28 -13.66
N GLU A 28 -12.64 18.19 -13.28
CA GLU A 28 -13.59 18.18 -12.18
C GLU A 28 -12.92 18.19 -10.82
N PHE A 29 -11.67 17.72 -10.72
CA PHE A 29 -10.99 17.46 -9.46
C PHE A 29 -9.97 18.54 -9.06
N THR A 30 -9.45 19.32 -10.00
CA THR A 30 -8.58 20.46 -9.69
C THR A 30 -9.39 21.60 -9.06
N PHE A 31 -8.91 22.17 -7.95
CA PHE A 31 -9.51 23.34 -7.31
C PHE A 31 -8.56 24.04 -6.35
N ASN A 32 -8.88 25.29 -6.08
CA ASN A 32 -8.34 26.04 -4.97
C ASN A 32 -9.52 26.63 -4.19
N THR A 33 -9.59 26.42 -2.88
CA THR A 33 -10.53 27.19 -2.06
C THR A 33 -10.01 28.62 -1.97
N GLU A 34 -10.33 29.46 -2.96
CA GLU A 34 -9.98 30.90 -2.98
C GLU A 34 -10.77 31.72 -1.94
N GLN A 35 -11.10 31.14 -0.79
CA GLN A 35 -11.47 31.99 0.34
C GLN A 35 -10.21 32.72 0.75
N ARG A 36 -10.22 34.06 0.61
CA ARG A 36 -9.29 34.98 1.27
C ARG A 36 -9.45 34.82 2.79
N GLY A 37 -9.02 33.67 3.30
CA GLY A 37 -9.05 33.34 4.71
C GLY A 37 -8.12 34.30 5.44
N THR A 38 -8.55 34.70 6.62
CA THR A 38 -7.62 35.25 7.61
C THR A 38 -6.52 34.22 7.89
N PRO A 39 -5.32 34.60 8.38
CA PRO A 39 -4.25 33.65 8.72
C PRO A 39 -4.67 32.49 9.63
N SER A 40 -5.83 32.60 10.30
CA SER A 40 -6.40 31.60 11.19
C SER A 40 -7.19 30.46 10.53
N GLU A 41 -7.50 30.51 9.22
CA GLU A 41 -8.29 29.47 8.56
C GLU A 41 -7.44 28.61 7.60
N PRO A 42 -7.48 27.26 7.70
CA PRO A 42 -6.79 26.37 6.78
C PRO A 42 -7.28 26.55 5.34
N GLN A 43 -6.34 26.79 4.42
CA GLN A 43 -6.60 26.81 2.99
C GLN A 43 -6.37 25.42 2.39
N ARG A 44 -7.27 24.98 1.51
CA ARG A 44 -7.22 23.66 0.89
C ARG A 44 -7.15 23.81 -0.63
N SER A 45 -6.27 23.04 -1.25
CA SER A 45 -6.20 22.99 -2.70
C SER A 45 -5.90 21.58 -3.19
N VAL A 46 -6.41 21.27 -4.37
CA VAL A 46 -5.95 20.14 -5.17
C VAL A 46 -5.44 20.67 -6.49
N SER A 47 -4.17 20.41 -6.76
CA SER A 47 -3.54 20.74 -8.04
C SER A 47 -3.04 19.47 -8.70
N GLU A 48 -3.29 19.33 -10.00
CA GLU A 48 -2.61 18.33 -10.81
C GLU A 48 -1.10 18.62 -10.84
N VAL A 49 -0.30 17.57 -10.63
CA VAL A 49 1.15 17.61 -10.71
C VAL A 49 1.55 17.13 -12.09
N MET A 50 1.95 18.07 -12.93
CA MET A 50 2.53 17.75 -14.23
C MET A 50 3.90 17.13 -14.00
N LEU A 51 4.04 15.87 -14.37
CA LEU A 51 5.33 15.21 -14.37
C LEU A 51 6.24 15.93 -15.39
N PRO A 52 7.49 16.26 -15.02
CA PRO A 52 8.39 16.94 -15.94
C PRO A 52 8.57 16.12 -17.22
N ALA A 53 8.67 16.82 -18.36
CA ALA A 53 8.95 16.18 -19.63
C ALA A 53 10.22 15.32 -19.50
N ARG A 54 10.04 14.02 -19.71
CA ARG A 54 10.99 12.93 -19.46
C ARG A 54 12.45 13.35 -19.68
N THR A 55 13.30 13.13 -18.68
CA THR A 55 14.73 12.98 -18.94
C THR A 55 14.95 11.58 -19.50
N VAL A 56 15.59 11.49 -20.67
CA VAL A 56 15.78 10.27 -21.47
C VAL A 56 16.64 9.22 -20.74
N ASP A 57 17.19 9.55 -19.57
CA ASP A 57 18.28 8.85 -18.93
C ASP A 57 17.86 7.95 -17.74
N GLU A 58 16.58 7.90 -17.35
CA GLU A 58 16.16 6.99 -16.28
C GLU A 58 16.11 5.51 -16.77
N PRO A 59 16.70 4.55 -16.04
CA PRO A 59 16.76 3.14 -16.42
C PRO A 59 15.45 2.38 -16.14
N LEU A 60 14.30 3.00 -16.47
CA LEU A 60 12.99 2.39 -16.29
C LEU A 60 12.54 1.58 -17.52
N PRO A 61 11.77 0.49 -17.33
CA PRO A 61 11.07 -0.17 -18.42
C PRO A 61 10.18 0.83 -19.17
N ARG A 62 10.15 0.74 -20.51
CA ARG A 62 9.33 1.65 -21.33
C ARG A 62 7.84 1.58 -21.01
N GLU A 63 7.36 0.40 -20.62
CA GLU A 63 5.97 0.17 -20.22
C GLU A 63 5.58 1.04 -19.02
N PHE A 64 6.49 1.21 -18.05
CA PHE A 64 6.26 2.01 -16.85
C PHE A 64 6.08 3.48 -17.21
N LEU A 65 6.87 3.98 -18.17
CA LEU A 65 6.78 5.36 -18.65
C LEU A 65 5.49 5.62 -19.44
N ARG A 66 4.92 4.60 -20.09
CA ARG A 66 3.63 4.71 -20.79
C ARG A 66 2.48 4.87 -19.80
N ILE A 67 2.54 4.12 -18.70
CA ILE A 67 1.52 4.16 -17.64
C ILE A 67 1.37 5.58 -17.06
N LEU A 68 2.46 6.31 -16.83
CA LEU A 68 2.35 7.69 -16.34
C LEU A 68 1.69 8.65 -17.33
N ASP A 69 2.05 8.58 -18.60
CA ASP A 69 1.62 9.58 -19.58
C ASP A 69 0.13 9.38 -19.93
N GLU A 70 -0.27 8.11 -20.08
CA GLU A 70 -1.55 7.76 -20.67
C GLU A 70 -2.56 7.22 -19.65
N GLU A 71 -2.07 6.57 -18.59
CA GLU A 71 -2.92 5.74 -17.72
C GLU A 71 -2.96 6.22 -16.28
N VAL A 72 -2.21 7.27 -15.91
CA VAL A 72 -2.17 7.83 -14.55
C VAL A 72 -2.23 9.36 -14.56
N ARG A 73 -2.91 9.94 -13.59
CA ARG A 73 -2.82 11.36 -13.22
C ARG A 73 -2.40 11.48 -11.76
N TRP A 74 -1.53 12.43 -11.48
CA TRP A 74 -1.06 12.73 -10.13
C TRP A 74 -1.64 14.07 -9.69
N PHE A 75 -2.32 14.07 -8.55
CA PHE A 75 -2.79 15.27 -7.88
C PHE A 75 -2.11 15.43 -6.52
N LYS A 76 -1.87 16.67 -6.13
CA LYS A 76 -1.41 17.02 -4.79
C LYS A 76 -2.51 17.74 -4.04
N TYR A 77 -3.04 17.11 -3.00
CA TYR A 77 -3.87 17.75 -1.99
C TYR A 77 -2.97 18.45 -0.98
N THR A 78 -3.21 19.74 -0.78
CA THR A 78 -2.43 20.61 0.10
C THR A 78 -3.37 21.27 1.11
N ILE A 79 -3.01 21.18 2.39
CA ILE A 79 -3.57 21.99 3.47
C ILE A 79 -2.50 22.98 3.90
N GLU A 80 -2.78 24.26 3.74
CA GLU A 80 -1.91 25.36 4.14
C GLU A 80 -2.54 26.10 5.33
N GLU A 81 -1.79 26.20 6.42
CA GLU A 81 -2.19 26.92 7.64
C GLU A 81 -1.08 27.91 8.02
N PHE A 82 -1.45 29.03 8.64
CA PHE A 82 -0.48 29.97 9.19
C PHE A 82 -0.53 29.93 10.71
N ARG A 83 0.57 29.50 11.32
CA ARG A 83 0.71 29.49 12.78
C ARG A 83 1.24 30.82 13.26
N GLU A 84 0.52 31.44 14.19
CA GLU A 84 0.99 32.62 14.90
C GLU A 84 2.20 32.23 15.78
N GLN A 85 3.31 32.94 15.59
CA GLN A 85 4.51 32.83 16.40
C GLN A 85 4.90 34.23 16.89
N LYS A 86 5.11 34.37 18.19
CA LYS A 86 5.64 35.61 18.78
C LYS A 86 7.15 35.62 18.68
N GLY A 87 7.71 36.74 18.24
CA GLY A 87 9.15 36.93 18.14
C GLY A 87 9.54 38.40 18.30
N LEU A 88 10.78 38.73 17.95
CA LEU A 88 11.25 40.09 17.83
C LEU A 88 11.44 40.42 16.35
N ASP A 89 11.05 41.63 15.94
CA ASP A 89 11.32 42.13 14.59
C ASP A 89 12.78 42.56 14.41
N ASP A 90 13.11 43.08 13.23
CA ASP A 90 14.46 43.54 12.88
C ASP A 90 14.96 44.71 13.76
N GLN A 91 14.09 45.32 14.56
CA GLN A 91 14.41 46.39 15.50
C GLN A 91 14.49 45.91 16.95
N GLY A 92 14.22 44.61 17.20
CA GLY A 92 14.20 44.03 18.54
C GLY A 92 12.88 44.25 19.28
N GLU A 93 11.82 44.67 18.59
CA GLU A 93 10.50 44.91 19.20
C GLU A 93 9.60 43.67 19.10
N PRO A 94 8.74 43.39 20.11
CA PRO A 94 7.82 42.26 20.06
C PRO A 94 6.85 42.34 18.88
N ALA A 95 6.86 41.30 18.04
CA ALA A 95 5.98 41.18 16.87
C ALA A 95 5.35 39.78 16.78
N THR A 96 4.20 39.72 16.10
CA THR A 96 3.53 38.47 15.72
C THR A 96 3.90 38.16 14.27
N PHE A 97 4.43 36.95 14.06
CA PHE A 97 4.74 36.38 12.76
C PHE A 97 3.79 35.24 12.44
N TYR A 98 3.56 35.03 11.15
CA TYR A 98 2.73 33.94 10.65
C TYR A 98 3.63 32.97 9.90
N VAL A 99 3.90 31.81 10.49
CA VAL A 99 4.71 30.76 9.87
C VAL A 99 3.79 29.82 9.11
N ARG A 100 4.05 29.69 7.81
CA ARG A 100 3.35 28.74 6.94
C ARG A 100 3.67 27.31 7.38
N ASP A 101 2.63 26.54 7.67
CA ASP A 101 2.66 25.10 7.87
C ASP A 101 1.89 24.43 6.73
N GLU A 102 2.53 23.49 6.02
CA GLU A 102 1.99 22.84 4.85
C GLU A 102 1.95 21.32 5.05
N ARG A 103 0.77 20.74 4.89
CA ARG A 103 0.54 19.29 5.01
C ARG A 103 -0.05 18.78 3.70
N ASN A 104 0.51 17.68 3.18
CA ASN A 104 0.23 17.23 1.82
C ASN A 104 -0.13 15.75 1.75
N CYS A 105 -0.99 15.42 0.78
CA CYS A 105 -1.24 14.05 0.31
C CYS A 105 -1.15 14.03 -1.22
N ASP A 106 -0.42 13.06 -1.74
CA ASP A 106 -0.39 12.77 -3.17
C ASP A 106 -1.47 11.75 -3.48
N ILE A 107 -2.24 12.02 -4.53
CA ILE A 107 -3.36 11.19 -5.00
C ILE A 107 -3.03 10.78 -6.42
N PHE A 108 -2.96 9.48 -6.67
CA PHE A 108 -2.72 8.93 -8.00
C PHE A 108 -4.00 8.28 -8.49
N VAL A 109 -4.42 8.63 -9.69
CA VAL A 109 -5.66 8.19 -10.31
C VAL A 109 -5.32 7.46 -11.58
N THR A 110 -5.77 6.23 -11.73
CA THR A 110 -5.51 5.42 -12.91
C THR A 110 -6.72 5.36 -13.84
N SER A 111 -6.49 5.19 -15.14
CA SER A 111 -7.57 5.08 -16.13
C SER A 111 -8.46 3.86 -15.91
N ASP A 112 -7.92 2.78 -15.34
CA ASP A 112 -8.66 1.59 -14.94
C ASP A 112 -9.37 1.73 -13.59
N GLY A 113 -9.40 2.93 -12.98
CA GLY A 113 -10.27 3.23 -11.86
C GLY A 113 -9.67 3.01 -10.47
N TYR A 114 -8.35 2.95 -10.33
CA TYR A 114 -7.70 2.91 -9.02
C TYR A 114 -7.34 4.31 -8.52
N LEU A 115 -7.52 4.52 -7.21
CA LEU A 115 -7.08 5.70 -6.49
C LEU A 115 -6.07 5.28 -5.42
N PHE A 116 -4.87 5.85 -5.46
CA PHE A 116 -3.82 5.59 -4.47
C PHE A 116 -3.49 6.85 -3.67
N PHE A 117 -3.59 6.77 -2.34
CA PHE A 117 -3.39 7.90 -1.45
C PHE A 117 -2.08 7.78 -0.66
N LYS A 118 -1.14 8.69 -0.95
CA LYS A 118 0.21 8.71 -0.36
C LYS A 118 0.45 9.98 0.45
N GLY A 119 0.43 9.85 1.76
CA GLY A 119 0.72 10.93 2.70
C GLY A 119 0.63 10.45 4.14
N PRO A 120 0.79 11.31 5.16
CA PRO A 120 0.50 10.95 6.55
C PRO A 120 -0.96 10.52 6.72
N SER A 121 -1.24 9.47 7.51
CA SER A 121 -2.58 8.87 7.61
C SER A 121 -3.68 9.88 7.91
N GLY A 122 -3.48 10.81 8.85
CA GLY A 122 -4.49 11.84 9.17
C GLY A 122 -4.79 12.82 8.02
N ILE A 123 -3.84 13.05 7.10
CA ILE A 123 -4.09 13.86 5.90
C ILE A 123 -4.74 13.02 4.80
N VAL A 124 -4.34 11.75 4.70
CA VAL A 124 -4.94 10.79 3.78
C VAL A 124 -6.44 10.66 4.08
N ASP A 125 -6.84 10.42 5.33
CA ASP A 125 -8.25 10.32 5.72
C ASP A 125 -9.08 11.55 5.32
N GLU A 126 -8.57 12.75 5.58
CA GLU A 126 -9.23 14.00 5.21
C GLU A 126 -9.30 14.16 3.68
N SER A 127 -8.21 13.85 2.98
CA SER A 127 -8.15 13.95 1.52
C SER A 127 -9.11 12.96 0.86
N THR A 128 -9.17 11.73 1.33
CA THR A 128 -10.05 10.67 0.85
C THR A 128 -11.51 11.07 1.02
N GLN A 129 -11.93 11.48 2.21
CA GLN A 129 -13.32 11.95 2.43
C GLN A 129 -13.70 13.09 1.48
N MET A 130 -12.78 14.02 1.23
CA MET A 130 -12.99 15.10 0.27
C MET A 130 -13.12 14.57 -1.17
N VAL A 131 -12.25 13.64 -1.59
CA VAL A 131 -12.30 13.04 -2.92
C VAL A 131 -13.62 12.33 -3.15
N LEU A 132 -13.97 11.43 -2.23
CA LEU A 132 -15.16 10.60 -2.32
C LEU A 132 -16.43 11.45 -2.37
N LYS A 133 -16.55 12.42 -1.46
CA LYS A 133 -17.68 13.37 -1.48
C LYS A 133 -17.78 14.13 -2.79
N ARG A 134 -16.64 14.53 -3.37
CA ARG A 134 -16.64 15.24 -4.65
C ARG A 134 -17.08 14.33 -5.78
N LEU A 135 -16.58 13.09 -5.83
CA LEU A 135 -16.98 12.10 -6.81
C LEU A 135 -18.49 11.80 -6.75
N GLU A 136 -19.05 11.66 -5.56
CA GLU A 136 -20.51 11.50 -5.34
C GLU A 136 -21.33 12.67 -5.90
N THR A 137 -20.82 13.90 -5.78
CA THR A 137 -21.51 15.11 -6.27
C THR A 137 -21.20 15.46 -7.73
N SER A 138 -20.21 14.79 -8.32
CA SER A 138 -19.74 15.04 -9.67
C SER A 138 -20.55 14.28 -10.71
N GLU A 139 -20.36 14.60 -11.99
CA GLU A 139 -20.96 13.81 -13.06
C GLU A 139 -20.31 12.43 -13.24
N LEU A 140 -19.18 12.15 -12.56
CA LEU A 140 -18.55 10.83 -12.56
C LEU A 140 -19.36 9.81 -11.76
N ASN A 141 -20.05 10.25 -10.69
CA ASN A 141 -20.96 9.48 -9.82
C ASN A 141 -20.71 7.97 -9.83
N THR A 142 -19.53 7.57 -9.39
CA THR A 142 -19.06 6.20 -9.44
C THR A 142 -18.98 5.65 -8.03
N LEU A 143 -19.47 4.42 -7.84
CA LEU A 143 -19.30 3.71 -6.59
C LEU A 143 -17.83 3.33 -6.43
N PHE A 144 -17.38 3.30 -5.19
CA PHE A 144 -16.01 3.02 -4.84
C PHE A 144 -15.96 2.02 -3.70
N GLU A 145 -14.96 1.15 -3.75
CA GLU A 145 -14.68 0.18 -2.69
C GLU A 145 -13.23 0.36 -2.25
N GLU A 146 -13.02 0.30 -0.93
CA GLU A 146 -11.67 0.27 -0.38
C GLU A 146 -11.06 -1.11 -0.63
N VAL A 147 -9.84 -1.14 -1.13
CA VAL A 147 -9.12 -2.38 -1.40
C VAL A 147 -8.43 -2.84 -0.11
N GLU A 148 -8.96 -3.89 0.50
CA GLU A 148 -8.36 -4.55 1.66
C GLU A 148 -7.69 -5.87 1.27
N PHE A 149 -6.39 -5.97 1.54
CA PHE A 149 -5.61 -7.19 1.30
C PHE A 149 -5.84 -8.19 2.44
N THR A 150 -7.01 -8.83 2.44
CA THR A 150 -7.47 -9.71 3.54
C THR A 150 -6.40 -10.69 4.06
N PRO A 151 -6.45 -11.09 5.34
CA PRO A 151 -5.50 -12.05 5.89
C PRO A 151 -5.34 -13.34 5.07
N ASP A 152 -6.44 -13.83 4.48
CA ASP A 152 -6.44 -15.01 3.61
C ASP A 152 -5.67 -14.77 2.31
N PHE A 153 -5.76 -13.57 1.71
CA PHE A 153 -4.98 -13.20 0.54
C PHE A 153 -3.48 -13.15 0.88
N LEU A 154 -3.10 -12.56 2.02
CA LEU A 154 -1.70 -12.51 2.45
C LEU A 154 -1.15 -13.91 2.71
N LEU A 155 -1.94 -14.78 3.37
CA LEU A 155 -1.55 -16.18 3.58
C LEU A 155 -1.42 -16.93 2.26
N TRP A 156 -2.30 -16.67 1.29
CA TRP A 156 -2.21 -17.24 -0.05
C TRP A 156 -0.92 -16.82 -0.77
N LEU A 157 -0.49 -15.56 -0.68
CA LEU A 157 0.79 -15.11 -1.24
C LEU A 157 1.96 -15.90 -0.64
N MET A 158 1.96 -16.12 0.68
CA MET A 158 2.96 -16.95 1.36
C MET A 158 2.91 -18.41 0.91
N TYR A 159 1.73 -18.99 0.74
CA TYR A 159 1.55 -20.34 0.22
C TYR A 159 2.07 -20.51 -1.21
N VAL A 160 1.75 -19.58 -2.11
CA VAL A 160 2.23 -19.59 -3.50
C VAL A 160 3.75 -19.51 -3.55
N TYR A 161 4.34 -18.61 -2.76
CA TYR A 161 5.80 -18.48 -2.61
C TYR A 161 6.43 -19.79 -2.11
N ASN A 162 5.90 -20.38 -1.04
CA ASN A 162 6.42 -21.63 -0.46
C ASN A 162 6.30 -22.84 -1.40
N SER A 163 5.35 -22.79 -2.33
CA SER A 163 5.13 -23.84 -3.31
C SER A 163 5.98 -23.69 -4.57
N ASN A 164 6.84 -22.67 -4.65
CA ASN A 164 7.58 -22.28 -5.86
C ASN A 164 6.69 -22.08 -7.09
N ASN A 165 5.42 -21.69 -6.86
CA ASN A 165 4.48 -21.39 -7.93
C ASN A 165 4.65 -19.93 -8.36
N SER A 166 4.46 -19.66 -9.64
CA SER A 166 4.40 -18.29 -10.15
C SER A 166 3.04 -17.67 -9.85
N LEU A 167 3.05 -16.40 -9.45
CA LEU A 167 1.83 -15.59 -9.41
C LEU A 167 1.30 -15.38 -10.84
N PRO A 168 -0.02 -15.31 -11.04
CA PRO A 168 -0.65 -15.01 -12.33
C PRO A 168 -0.65 -13.50 -12.61
N SER A 169 0.48 -12.82 -12.39
CA SER A 169 0.66 -11.39 -12.65
C SER A 169 2.12 -11.10 -13.05
N LYS A 170 2.41 -9.84 -13.36
CA LYS A 170 3.79 -9.41 -13.63
C LYS A 170 4.67 -9.39 -12.38
N ILE A 171 4.05 -9.43 -11.20
CA ILE A 171 4.73 -9.46 -9.90
C ILE A 171 5.29 -10.85 -9.65
N GLN A 172 6.57 -10.90 -9.27
CA GLN A 172 7.20 -12.11 -8.77
C GLN A 172 7.72 -11.87 -7.35
N ILE A 173 7.35 -12.75 -6.42
CA ILE A 173 7.94 -12.74 -5.07
C ILE A 173 9.34 -13.35 -5.18
N LYS A 174 10.38 -12.55 -4.97
CA LYS A 174 11.77 -13.04 -4.95
C LYS A 174 12.17 -13.55 -3.59
N ARG A 175 11.70 -12.88 -2.54
CA ARG A 175 11.98 -13.25 -1.15
C ARG A 175 10.98 -12.60 -0.21
N LEU A 176 10.50 -13.34 0.78
CA LEU A 176 9.73 -12.78 1.89
C LEU A 176 10.69 -12.50 3.05
N THR A 177 10.76 -11.25 3.50
CA THR A 177 11.70 -10.82 4.55
C THR A 177 11.00 -10.36 5.83
N ASP A 178 9.72 -10.02 5.72
CA ASP A 178 8.91 -9.46 6.79
C ASP A 178 7.56 -10.17 6.84
N ALA A 179 7.04 -10.41 8.04
CA ALA A 179 5.69 -10.93 8.24
C ALA A 179 5.17 -10.55 9.62
N LYS A 180 3.86 -10.35 9.72
CA LYS A 180 3.16 -10.07 10.97
C LYS A 180 1.91 -10.95 11.03
N VAL A 181 1.69 -11.58 12.18
CA VAL A 181 0.48 -12.31 12.50
C VAL A 181 -0.14 -11.75 13.77
N ILE A 182 -1.46 -11.60 13.80
CA ILE A 182 -2.23 -11.04 14.91
C ILE A 182 -3.40 -11.95 15.24
N GLY A 183 -3.82 -11.96 16.50
CA GLY A 183 -5.02 -12.67 16.90
C GLY A 183 -5.27 -12.51 18.38
N ASP A 184 -6.15 -13.35 18.91
CA ASP A 184 -6.45 -13.38 20.32
C ASP A 184 -5.23 -13.74 21.17
N GLN A 185 -5.29 -13.35 22.44
CA GLN A 185 -4.18 -13.56 23.37
C GLN A 185 -3.98 -15.07 23.60
N SER A 186 -2.94 -15.63 22.98
CA SER A 186 -2.47 -16.99 23.22
C SER A 186 -1.20 -17.00 24.09
N GLU A 187 -0.66 -18.19 24.37
CA GLU A 187 0.63 -18.36 25.05
C GLU A 187 1.79 -17.62 24.34
N PHE A 188 1.60 -17.29 23.06
CA PHE A 188 2.55 -16.56 22.22
C PHE A 188 2.18 -15.09 22.02
N GLY A 189 1.38 -14.52 22.93
CA GLY A 189 0.95 -13.12 22.91
C GLY A 189 -0.07 -12.80 21.81
N LYS A 190 -0.44 -11.52 21.68
CA LYS A 190 -1.46 -11.05 20.71
C LYS A 190 -0.92 -10.88 19.28
N SER A 191 0.40 -10.72 19.12
CA SER A 191 1.00 -10.46 17.81
C SER A 191 2.42 -10.99 17.75
N ASN A 192 2.80 -11.58 16.63
CA ASN A 192 4.19 -11.90 16.31
C ASN A 192 4.58 -11.12 15.05
N ARG A 193 5.74 -10.47 15.08
CA ARG A 193 6.32 -9.77 13.92
C ARG A 193 7.75 -10.20 13.73
N VAL A 194 8.10 -10.53 12.50
CA VAL A 194 9.49 -10.76 12.08
C VAL A 194 9.81 -9.79 10.97
N SER A 195 11.00 -9.21 11.03
CA SER A 195 11.49 -8.23 10.07
C SER A 195 12.95 -8.49 9.71
N GLY A 196 13.30 -8.28 8.44
CA GLY A 196 14.67 -8.49 7.94
C GLY A 196 15.15 -9.94 7.97
N SER A 197 14.22 -10.91 7.94
CA SER A 197 14.58 -12.33 7.85
C SER A 197 15.17 -12.68 6.49
N VAL A 198 15.98 -13.73 6.43
CA VAL A 198 16.38 -14.36 5.16
C VAL A 198 15.14 -14.94 4.46
N ASP A 199 14.26 -15.57 5.22
CA ASP A 199 12.95 -15.98 4.77
C ASP A 199 11.95 -15.88 5.92
N ALA A 200 11.01 -14.93 5.83
CA ALA A 200 9.96 -14.76 6.83
C ALA A 200 8.91 -15.88 6.77
N SER A 201 8.78 -16.57 5.63
CA SER A 201 7.84 -17.68 5.48
C SER A 201 8.27 -18.93 6.27
N LEU A 202 9.55 -19.02 6.62
CA LEU A 202 10.14 -20.10 7.40
C LEU A 202 10.31 -19.74 8.89
N SER A 203 9.85 -18.54 9.27
CA SER A 203 10.05 -18.01 10.61
C SER A 203 9.18 -18.72 11.64
N ALA A 204 9.80 -19.26 12.69
CA ALA A 204 9.07 -19.99 13.72
C ALA A 204 7.94 -19.18 14.38
N PRO A 205 8.14 -17.92 14.82
CA PRO A 205 7.04 -17.09 15.37
C PRO A 205 5.85 -16.88 14.41
N VAL A 206 6.11 -16.83 13.10
CA VAL A 206 5.08 -16.63 12.07
C VAL A 206 4.32 -17.92 11.86
N LEU A 207 5.03 -19.03 11.61
CA LEU A 207 4.43 -20.35 11.41
C LEU A 207 3.64 -20.80 12.65
N THR A 208 4.19 -20.61 13.85
CA THR A 208 3.45 -20.87 15.09
C THR A 208 2.18 -20.04 15.18
N GLY A 209 2.22 -18.76 14.83
CA GLY A 209 1.02 -17.92 14.82
C GLY A 209 -0.05 -18.43 13.85
N ILE A 210 0.33 -18.76 12.62
CA ILE A 210 -0.58 -19.32 11.61
C ILE A 210 -1.20 -20.63 12.13
N LEU A 211 -0.39 -21.54 12.67
CA LEU A 211 -0.85 -22.85 13.12
C LEU A 211 -1.77 -22.81 14.35
N VAL A 212 -1.72 -21.73 15.15
CA VAL A 212 -2.67 -21.50 16.25
C VAL A 212 -3.85 -20.60 15.84
N GLY A 213 -4.05 -20.38 14.54
CA GLY A 213 -5.20 -19.63 14.01
C GLY A 213 -5.09 -18.11 14.12
N LYS A 214 -3.89 -17.55 14.17
CA LYS A 214 -3.71 -16.09 14.04
C LYS A 214 -3.80 -15.67 12.57
N ASP A 215 -4.39 -14.52 12.36
CA ASP A 215 -4.51 -13.87 11.05
C ASP A 215 -3.17 -13.30 10.58
N MET A 216 -2.90 -13.42 9.29
CA MET A 216 -1.79 -12.73 8.66
C MET A 216 -2.14 -11.24 8.47
N ALA A 217 -1.45 -10.37 9.20
CA ALA A 217 -1.69 -8.93 9.18
C ALA A 217 -0.76 -8.17 8.25
N MET A 218 0.38 -8.77 7.89
CA MET A 218 1.35 -8.18 6.96
C MET A 218 2.19 -9.28 6.33
N ILE A 219 2.50 -9.10 5.04
CA ILE A 219 3.58 -9.79 4.35
C ILE A 219 4.50 -8.74 3.73
N GLY A 220 5.82 -8.92 3.85
CA GLY A 220 6.77 -8.01 3.25
C GLY A 220 8.00 -8.72 2.73
N GLY A 221 8.65 -8.12 1.74
CA GLY A 221 9.66 -8.81 0.97
C GLY A 221 10.20 -8.01 -0.20
N ILE A 222 10.97 -8.72 -1.02
CA ILE A 222 11.51 -8.22 -2.29
C ILE A 222 10.68 -8.83 -3.41
N PHE A 223 10.09 -7.94 -4.19
CA PHE A 223 9.29 -8.27 -5.36
C PHE A 223 10.02 -7.80 -6.61
N ASN A 224 9.92 -8.57 -7.69
CA ASN A 224 10.38 -8.19 -9.01
C ASN A 224 9.17 -7.85 -9.87
N LEU A 225 9.19 -6.68 -10.50
CA LEU A 225 8.20 -6.24 -11.46
C LEU A 225 8.90 -5.89 -12.76
N GLU A 226 8.80 -6.77 -13.75
CA GLU A 226 9.40 -6.58 -15.08
C GLU A 226 10.89 -6.19 -15.07
N GLY A 227 11.66 -6.70 -14.09
CA GLY A 227 13.10 -6.43 -13.94
C GLY A 227 13.45 -5.36 -12.91
N VAL A 228 12.45 -4.68 -12.32
CA VAL A 228 12.63 -3.72 -11.24
C VAL A 228 12.38 -4.38 -9.89
N MET A 229 13.37 -4.33 -9.01
CA MET A 229 13.31 -4.90 -7.66
C MET A 229 12.79 -3.87 -6.65
N LEU A 230 11.69 -4.22 -5.99
CA LEU A 230 10.95 -3.39 -5.06
C LEU A 230 10.93 -4.07 -3.69
N THR A 231 11.29 -3.33 -2.63
CA THR A 231 11.08 -3.82 -1.25
C THR A 231 9.76 -3.29 -0.75
N VAL A 232 8.81 -4.18 -0.44
CA VAL A 232 7.42 -3.81 -0.15
C VAL A 232 6.93 -4.54 1.09
N ASP A 233 6.23 -3.83 1.97
CA ASP A 233 5.35 -4.44 2.98
C ASP A 233 3.89 -4.17 2.57
N VAL A 234 3.06 -5.20 2.56
CA VAL A 234 1.62 -5.15 2.32
C VAL A 234 0.92 -5.53 3.63
N GLU A 235 0.10 -4.62 4.15
CA GLU A 235 -0.70 -4.82 5.36
C GLU A 235 -2.14 -5.18 5.01
N SER A 236 -2.81 -5.89 5.92
CA SER A 236 -4.15 -6.42 5.67
C SER A 236 -5.25 -5.36 5.60
N ASP A 237 -4.98 -4.17 6.14
CA ASP A 237 -5.85 -2.98 6.11
C ASP A 237 -5.71 -2.17 4.82
N GLY A 238 -5.05 -2.72 3.78
CA GLY A 238 -4.85 -2.04 2.50
C GLY A 238 -3.62 -1.14 2.45
N ARG A 239 -2.94 -0.90 3.58
CA ARG A 239 -1.71 -0.08 3.60
C ARG A 239 -0.56 -0.80 2.91
N VAL A 240 0.13 -0.09 2.01
CA VAL A 240 1.31 -0.59 1.31
C VAL A 240 2.49 0.34 1.50
N HIS A 241 3.61 -0.22 1.95
CA HIS A 241 4.85 0.51 2.19
C HIS A 241 5.92 0.05 1.20
N ILE A 242 6.28 0.92 0.27
CA ILE A 242 7.33 0.68 -0.72
C ILE A 242 8.59 1.41 -0.27
N LYS A 243 9.58 0.64 0.17
CA LYS A 243 10.86 1.12 0.70
C LYS A 243 11.83 1.35 -0.46
N SER A 244 12.70 2.35 -0.35
CA SER A 244 13.83 2.48 -1.27
C SER A 244 14.83 1.34 -1.06
N GLY A 245 14.62 0.23 -1.77
CA GLY A 245 15.54 -0.90 -1.86
C GLY A 245 16.61 -0.68 -2.93
N GLN A 246 17.25 -1.77 -3.38
CA GLN A 246 18.36 -1.75 -4.35
C GLN A 246 18.07 -0.85 -5.56
N ASP A 247 17.15 -1.24 -6.43
CA ASP A 247 16.93 -0.53 -7.70
C ASP A 247 16.24 0.83 -7.51
N LEU A 248 15.24 0.90 -6.61
CA LEU A 248 14.54 2.15 -6.29
C LEU A 248 15.48 3.26 -5.79
N SER A 249 16.55 2.91 -5.10
CA SER A 249 17.52 3.88 -4.60
C SER A 249 18.29 4.59 -5.72
N GLU A 250 18.44 3.93 -6.88
CA GLU A 250 19.12 4.46 -8.07
C GLU A 250 18.22 5.39 -8.90
N PHE A 251 16.90 5.29 -8.73
CA PHE A 251 15.94 6.09 -9.49
C PHE A 251 15.75 7.49 -8.89
N GLY A 252 15.43 8.45 -9.78
CA GLY A 252 14.91 9.77 -9.41
C GLY A 252 13.55 9.68 -8.72
N SER A 253 13.05 10.82 -8.25
CA SER A 253 11.77 10.86 -7.51
C SER A 253 10.62 10.36 -8.39
N GLU A 254 10.64 10.75 -9.66
CA GLU A 254 9.72 10.33 -10.71
C GLU A 254 9.78 8.82 -10.88
N GLY A 255 10.96 8.26 -11.17
CA GLY A 255 11.10 6.82 -11.40
C GLY A 255 10.67 5.95 -10.22
N ARG A 256 10.86 6.45 -8.98
CA ARG A 256 10.35 5.78 -7.77
C ARG A 256 8.83 5.78 -7.70
N ILE A 257 8.19 6.91 -8.01
CA ILE A 257 6.74 7.02 -8.07
C ILE A 257 6.19 6.09 -9.13
N VAL A 258 6.74 6.08 -10.35
CA VAL A 258 6.24 5.23 -11.44
C VAL A 258 6.27 3.76 -11.06
N SER A 259 7.43 3.32 -10.55
CA SER A 259 7.62 1.91 -10.21
C SER A 259 6.67 1.50 -9.09
N SER A 260 6.39 2.43 -8.16
CA SER A 260 5.48 2.23 -7.05
C SER A 260 4.02 2.13 -7.50
N ILE A 261 3.56 3.06 -8.34
CA ILE A 261 2.18 3.03 -8.86
C ILE A 261 1.95 1.81 -9.76
N THR A 262 2.94 1.46 -10.59
CA THR A 262 2.86 0.26 -11.43
C THR A 262 2.77 -1.00 -10.59
N PHE A 263 3.55 -1.09 -9.51
CA PHE A 263 3.47 -2.20 -8.56
C PHE A 263 2.11 -2.29 -7.86
N LEU A 264 1.59 -1.17 -7.34
CA LEU A 264 0.30 -1.15 -6.65
C LEU A 264 -0.83 -1.60 -7.57
N ARG A 265 -0.84 -1.11 -8.81
CA ARG A 265 -1.83 -1.51 -9.80
C ARG A 265 -1.79 -3.02 -10.06
N GLU A 266 -0.61 -3.57 -10.29
CA GLU A 266 -0.44 -5.03 -10.49
C GLU A 266 -0.78 -5.84 -9.23
N LEU A 267 -0.56 -5.29 -8.03
CA LEU A 267 -0.95 -5.91 -6.76
C LEU A 267 -2.47 -5.94 -6.61
N CYS A 268 -3.16 -4.86 -6.98
CA CYS A 268 -4.61 -4.80 -6.98
C CYS A 268 -5.22 -5.77 -8.00
N ILE A 269 -4.67 -5.84 -9.22
CA ILE A 269 -5.08 -6.83 -10.24
C ILE A 269 -4.89 -8.26 -9.72
N LEU A 270 -3.77 -8.54 -9.04
CA LEU A 270 -3.51 -9.83 -8.44
C LEU A 270 -4.53 -10.17 -7.32
N TRP A 271 -4.92 -9.17 -6.52
CA TRP A 271 -5.95 -9.32 -5.51
C TRP A 271 -7.33 -9.57 -6.12
N GLU A 272 -7.74 -8.81 -7.14
CA GLU A 272 -8.99 -9.04 -7.89
C GLU A 272 -9.02 -10.44 -8.50
N HIS A 273 -7.89 -10.87 -9.09
CA HIS A 273 -7.74 -12.22 -9.59
C HIS A 273 -7.96 -13.27 -8.49
N TRP A 274 -7.31 -13.11 -7.34
CA TRP A 274 -7.52 -14.02 -6.20
C TRP A 274 -8.98 -14.02 -5.73
N CYS A 275 -9.64 -12.86 -5.68
CA CYS A 275 -11.06 -12.73 -5.37
C CYS A 275 -11.96 -13.50 -6.35
N SER A 276 -11.53 -13.68 -7.60
CA SER A 276 -12.27 -14.44 -8.62
C SER A 276 -12.01 -15.96 -8.61
N LEU A 277 -10.97 -16.44 -7.92
CA LEU A 277 -10.60 -17.86 -7.91
C LEU A 277 -11.69 -18.73 -7.25
N PRO A 278 -11.83 -20.01 -7.63
CA PRO A 278 -12.66 -20.94 -6.87
C PRO A 278 -12.04 -21.20 -5.47
N PRO A 279 -12.85 -21.54 -4.44
CA PRO A 279 -12.38 -21.70 -3.06
C PRO A 279 -11.17 -22.64 -2.90
N ASN A 280 -11.14 -23.77 -3.61
CA ASN A 280 -10.04 -24.73 -3.62
C ASN A 280 -8.70 -24.20 -4.22
N LYS A 281 -8.72 -23.02 -4.84
CA LYS A 281 -7.52 -22.32 -5.34
C LYS A 281 -7.20 -21.06 -4.54
N LYS A 282 -8.18 -20.50 -3.82
CA LYS A 282 -8.00 -19.32 -2.94
C LYS A 282 -7.25 -19.65 -1.67
N TYR A 283 -7.56 -20.79 -1.07
CA TYR A 283 -7.12 -21.13 0.29
C TYR A 283 -6.03 -22.21 0.26
N PRO A 284 -4.99 -22.12 1.11
CA PRO A 284 -3.95 -23.15 1.21
C PRO A 284 -4.53 -24.53 1.53
N PRO A 285 -4.01 -25.63 0.96
CA PRO A 285 -4.44 -26.99 1.27
C PRO A 285 -3.90 -27.47 2.62
N ASP A 286 -4.41 -28.59 3.14
CA ASP A 286 -3.97 -29.19 4.41
C ASP A 286 -2.44 -29.37 4.49
N ASP A 287 -1.85 -29.83 3.38
CA ASP A 287 -0.40 -30.05 3.26
C ASP A 287 0.40 -28.80 3.59
N PHE A 288 -0.11 -27.59 3.34
CA PHE A 288 0.59 -26.36 3.69
C PHE A 288 0.77 -26.23 5.22
N PHE A 289 -0.27 -26.54 5.99
CA PHE A 289 -0.24 -26.49 7.46
C PHE A 289 0.57 -27.64 8.04
N ILE A 290 0.40 -28.86 7.50
CA ILE A 290 1.15 -30.05 7.91
C ILE A 290 2.66 -29.82 7.69
N ASN A 291 3.06 -29.38 6.49
CA ASN A 291 4.47 -29.07 6.19
C ASN A 291 5.02 -27.95 7.08
N SER A 292 4.21 -26.97 7.43
CA SER A 292 4.61 -25.89 8.35
C SER A 292 4.89 -26.42 9.76
N TYR A 293 4.04 -27.33 10.24
CA TYR A 293 4.20 -28.00 11.53
C TYR A 293 5.46 -28.88 11.57
N GLU A 294 5.68 -29.71 10.54
CA GLU A 294 6.86 -30.58 10.43
C GLU A 294 8.17 -29.78 10.37
N ARG A 295 8.17 -28.61 9.71
CA ARG A 295 9.31 -27.68 9.67
C ARG A 295 9.65 -27.14 11.07
N LEU A 296 8.65 -26.79 11.87
CA LEU A 296 8.86 -26.32 13.24
C LEU A 296 9.48 -27.42 14.12
N GLN A 297 8.94 -28.64 14.04
CA GLN A 297 9.51 -29.79 14.76
C GLN A 297 10.96 -30.06 14.36
N SER A 298 11.23 -30.05 13.05
CA SER A 298 12.58 -30.24 12.51
C SER A 298 13.56 -29.15 12.94
N ALA A 299 13.07 -27.92 13.19
CA ALA A 299 13.84 -26.80 13.73
C ALA A 299 14.00 -26.87 15.26
N GLY A 300 13.50 -27.91 15.93
CA GLY A 300 13.60 -28.09 17.38
C GLY A 300 12.66 -27.20 18.18
N VAL A 301 11.62 -26.63 17.55
CA VAL A 301 10.55 -25.93 18.26
C VAL A 301 9.61 -26.98 18.85
N ASN A 302 9.44 -26.99 20.16
CA ASN A 302 8.44 -27.85 20.81
C ASN A 302 7.05 -27.35 20.43
N VAL A 303 6.32 -28.17 19.66
CA VAL A 303 4.98 -27.87 19.20
C VAL A 303 3.97 -28.72 19.97
N ASP A 304 3.50 -28.19 21.10
CA ASP A 304 2.58 -28.91 22.01
C ASP A 304 1.10 -28.58 21.76
N TYR A 305 0.78 -27.88 20.66
CA TYR A 305 -0.58 -27.46 20.31
C TYR A 305 -1.17 -28.26 19.14
N ASN A 306 -2.49 -28.38 19.11
CA ASN A 306 -3.22 -29.05 18.03
C ASN A 306 -3.39 -28.11 16.82
N ILE A 307 -3.06 -28.60 15.63
CA ILE A 307 -3.21 -27.89 14.35
C ILE A 307 -4.52 -28.23 13.61
N ASP A 308 -5.27 -29.25 14.05
CA ASP A 308 -6.55 -29.62 13.43
C ASP A 308 -7.53 -28.44 13.31
N PRO A 309 -7.66 -27.52 14.30
CA PRO A 309 -8.61 -26.42 14.20
C PRO A 309 -8.38 -25.51 12.99
N VAL A 310 -7.13 -25.16 12.69
CA VAL A 310 -6.82 -24.31 11.52
C VAL A 310 -6.98 -25.10 10.22
N ILE A 311 -6.65 -26.39 10.22
CA ILE A 311 -6.88 -27.24 9.04
C ILE A 311 -8.38 -27.32 8.73
N ASP A 312 -9.20 -27.58 9.74
CA ASP A 312 -10.66 -27.70 9.59
C ASP A 312 -11.30 -26.36 9.19
N GLU A 313 -10.82 -25.23 9.71
CA GLU A 313 -11.24 -23.90 9.26
C GLU A 313 -10.99 -23.73 7.74
N TYR A 314 -9.79 -24.05 7.27
CA TYR A 314 -9.44 -23.87 5.86
C TYR A 314 -10.09 -24.92 4.96
N ARG A 315 -10.39 -26.14 5.44
CA ARG A 315 -11.28 -27.10 4.74
C ARG A 315 -12.68 -26.53 4.53
N GLN A 316 -13.27 -25.96 5.58
CA GLN A 316 -14.58 -25.31 5.48
C GLN A 316 -14.55 -24.15 4.47
N LYS A 317 -13.51 -23.31 4.50
CA LYS A 317 -13.31 -22.24 3.50
C LYS A 317 -13.21 -22.79 2.07
N ARG A 318 -12.60 -23.96 1.86
CA ARG A 318 -12.53 -24.64 0.56
C ARG A 318 -13.82 -25.38 0.17
N GLY A 319 -14.73 -25.61 1.11
CA GLY A 319 -15.96 -26.39 0.91
C GLY A 319 -15.74 -27.90 0.95
N GLU A 320 -14.75 -28.37 1.72
CA GLU A 320 -14.36 -29.79 1.87
C GLU A 320 -14.96 -30.45 3.13
#